data_AF-A0A135Z380-F1
#
_entry.id   AF-A0A135Z380-F1
#
_cell.length_a   1.000
_cell.length_b   1.000
_cell.length_c   1.000
_cell.angle_alpha   90.00
_cell.angle_beta   90.00
_cell.angle_gamma   90.00
#
_symmetry.space_group_name_H-M   'P 1'
#
loop_
_entity.id
_entity.type
_entity.pdbx_description
1 polymer ?
#
loop_
_entity_poly.entity_id
_entity_poly.type
_entity_poly.pdbx_seq_one_letter_code
_entity_poly.pdbx_strand_id
1 'polypeptide(L)'
;MKDINNLLQQKSNLLLKISSLPLNLFPYLVFSLIIKQNTAISVLPFALFYAFRRTTLFLFKGGENEDNVIGWVGLLAALLGYFLGIFGIFLPALYRISASLAGIGAACFPSVQKQIAIQSDYHPSKNDLFAYFGAILILLAIVVFVEPHLPTISFIAMLIYTLIAILGFKYSPFRAHSREIVLQWKNVWLTLGLLLAILLIREGWNSGKDIFSIFGIIVSAVVIINYLIKLALSQKHGKLSRKMQYRLTIAGLCQDFTTIFSAVYISVLFGAKNYYWLFVIILIASFIKRPLLKTLREYLPFDDFTIQSWGIVLGLVITLFRPTYFAGIFLIRIFYSLQNTDTLDLIRDHVDTNIYMINYRFRTAGGFLTQLILWGGLLLFNGPHIFEQIFNYHINKSVMNSSQPLFLTQLILVLFIISFTIYTLKLNKGNKNE
;
A
#
# COMPACT_ATOMS: atom_id res chain seq x y z
N MET A 1 -19.32 -10.99 32.46
CA MET A 1 -19.38 -9.90 31.44
C MET A 1 -18.33 -8.81 31.68
N LYS A 2 -18.10 -8.34 32.93
CA LYS A 2 -17.01 -7.40 33.26
C LYS A 2 -15.61 -7.94 32.93
N ASP A 3 -15.33 -9.23 33.20
CA ASP A 3 -14.01 -9.82 32.95
C ASP A 3 -13.67 -9.93 31.45
N ILE A 4 -14.68 -10.20 30.60
CA ILE A 4 -14.53 -10.24 29.15
C ILE A 4 -14.22 -8.84 28.59
N ASN A 5 -14.90 -7.81 29.09
CA ASN A 5 -14.64 -6.43 28.67
C ASN A 5 -13.23 -5.97 29.09
N ASN A 6 -12.78 -6.31 30.30
CA ASN A 6 -11.43 -6.01 30.77
C ASN A 6 -10.36 -6.72 29.93
N LEU A 7 -10.59 -7.99 29.59
CA LEU A 7 -9.69 -8.77 28.74
C LEU A 7 -9.64 -8.24 27.30
N LEU A 8 -10.78 -7.83 26.72
CA LEU A 8 -10.85 -7.20 25.41
C LEU A 8 -10.19 -5.82 25.38
N GLN A 9 -10.29 -5.05 26.47
CA GLN A 9 -9.62 -3.76 26.59
C GLN A 9 -8.09 -3.93 26.66
N GLN A 10 -7.61 -4.92 27.43
CA GLN A 10 -6.18 -5.27 27.49
C GLN A 10 -5.63 -5.79 26.15
N LYS A 11 -6.43 -6.57 25.40
CA LYS A 11 -6.02 -7.14 24.11
C LYS A 11 -6.40 -6.29 22.89
N SER A 12 -7.01 -5.12 23.08
CA SER A 12 -7.53 -4.27 21.99
C SER A 12 -6.45 -3.92 20.95
N ASN A 13 -5.27 -3.50 21.40
CA ASN A 13 -4.13 -3.18 20.55
C ASN A 13 -3.61 -4.39 19.76
N LEU A 14 -3.63 -5.59 20.36
CA LEU A 14 -3.28 -6.82 19.68
C LEU A 14 -4.28 -7.15 18.58
N LEU A 15 -5.58 -7.08 18.87
CA LEU A 15 -6.65 -7.33 17.90
C LEU A 15 -6.57 -6.36 16.71
N LEU A 16 -6.39 -5.07 16.99
CA LEU A 16 -6.20 -4.03 15.98
C LEU A 16 -4.99 -4.33 15.08
N LYS A 17 -3.87 -4.73 15.68
CA LYS A 17 -2.65 -5.08 14.95
C LYS A 17 -2.85 -6.32 14.08
N ILE A 18 -3.46 -7.37 14.62
CA ILE A 18 -3.81 -8.61 13.89
C ILE A 18 -4.66 -8.30 12.66
N SER A 19 -5.64 -7.40 12.77
CA SER A 19 -6.51 -7.06 11.65
C SER A 19 -5.94 -6.05 10.65
N SER A 20 -5.02 -5.18 11.08
CA SER A 20 -4.52 -4.06 10.27
C SER A 20 -3.79 -4.53 9.02
N LEU A 21 -2.93 -5.55 9.13
CA LEU A 21 -2.17 -6.06 7.99
C LEU A 21 -3.04 -6.84 6.98
N PRO A 22 -3.90 -7.79 7.41
CA PRO A 22 -4.94 -8.40 6.58
C PRO A 22 -5.74 -7.37 5.79
N LEU A 23 -6.41 -6.43 6.46
CA LEU A 23 -7.26 -5.43 5.83
C LEU A 23 -6.48 -4.52 4.87
N ASN A 24 -5.18 -4.34 5.10
CA ASN A 24 -4.32 -3.54 4.25
C ASN A 24 -3.73 -4.32 3.06
N LEU A 25 -3.42 -5.61 3.14
CA LEU A 25 -2.67 -6.32 2.09
C LEU A 25 -3.47 -7.41 1.40
N PHE A 26 -4.29 -8.15 2.13
CA PHE A 26 -4.99 -9.32 1.59
C PHE A 26 -6.04 -9.00 0.53
N PRO A 27 -6.75 -7.85 0.52
CA PRO A 27 -7.64 -7.51 -0.57
C PRO A 27 -6.94 -7.48 -1.94
N TYR A 28 -5.64 -7.15 -1.99
CA TYR A 28 -4.89 -7.24 -3.25
C TYR A 28 -4.85 -8.67 -3.78
N LEU A 29 -4.69 -9.67 -2.91
CA LEU A 29 -4.72 -11.08 -3.28
C LEU A 29 -6.14 -11.46 -3.70
N VAL A 30 -7.14 -11.13 -2.87
CA VAL A 30 -8.54 -11.50 -3.10
C VAL A 30 -9.05 -11.00 -4.45
N PHE A 31 -8.86 -9.70 -4.72
CA PHE A 31 -9.31 -9.13 -5.99
C PHE A 31 -8.42 -9.51 -7.18
N SER A 32 -7.14 -9.83 -6.97
CA SER A 32 -6.28 -10.34 -8.06
C SER A 32 -6.66 -11.76 -8.50
N LEU A 33 -7.20 -12.57 -7.59
CA LEU A 33 -7.55 -13.95 -7.88
C LEU A 33 -8.88 -14.10 -8.62
N ILE A 34 -9.81 -13.18 -8.39
CA ILE A 34 -11.04 -13.05 -9.18
C ILE A 34 -10.72 -12.82 -10.67
N ILE A 35 -9.56 -12.21 -10.97
CA ILE A 35 -9.08 -12.01 -12.35
C ILE A 35 -8.88 -13.35 -13.09
N LYS A 36 -8.46 -14.41 -12.38
CA LYS A 36 -8.19 -15.72 -13.00
C LYS A 36 -9.45 -16.50 -13.38
N GLN A 37 -10.60 -16.20 -12.78
CA GLN A 37 -11.77 -17.07 -12.89
C GLN A 37 -12.80 -16.64 -13.93
N ASN A 38 -12.66 -15.46 -14.55
CA ASN A 38 -13.57 -15.03 -15.62
C ASN A 38 -12.94 -13.96 -16.51
N THR A 39 -13.42 -13.91 -17.76
CA THR A 39 -13.15 -12.94 -18.85
C THR A 39 -12.74 -11.51 -18.42
N ALA A 40 -12.12 -10.75 -19.34
CA ALA A 40 -11.57 -9.38 -19.21
C ALA A 40 -12.38 -8.35 -18.36
N ILE A 41 -13.65 -8.62 -18.06
CA ILE A 41 -14.51 -7.96 -17.07
C ILE A 41 -13.92 -8.01 -15.63
N SER A 42 -12.98 -8.90 -15.34
CA SER A 42 -12.50 -9.27 -14.00
C SER A 42 -11.41 -8.37 -13.38
N VAL A 43 -10.78 -7.47 -14.16
CA VAL A 43 -9.70 -6.58 -13.66
C VAL A 43 -10.23 -5.36 -12.91
N LEU A 44 -11.44 -4.90 -13.23
CA LEU A 44 -12.00 -3.67 -12.66
C LEU A 44 -12.09 -3.67 -11.13
N PRO A 45 -12.55 -4.75 -10.45
CA PRO A 45 -12.56 -4.80 -8.99
C PRO A 45 -11.17 -4.49 -8.40
N PHE A 46 -10.10 -5.08 -8.92
CA PHE A 46 -8.75 -4.79 -8.45
C PHE A 46 -8.37 -3.32 -8.65
N ALA A 47 -8.66 -2.75 -9.82
CA ALA A 47 -8.37 -1.36 -10.12
C ALA A 47 -9.17 -0.38 -9.23
N LEU A 48 -10.46 -0.65 -8.99
CA LEU A 48 -11.31 0.14 -8.10
C LEU A 48 -10.83 0.07 -6.64
N PHE A 49 -10.53 -1.13 -6.15
CA PHE A 49 -9.94 -1.31 -4.84
C PHE A 49 -8.69 -0.44 -4.69
N TYR A 50 -7.80 -0.53 -5.68
CA TYR A 50 -6.56 0.24 -5.70
C TYR A 50 -6.82 1.76 -5.71
N ALA A 51 -7.75 2.23 -6.56
CA ALA A 51 -8.13 3.62 -6.66
C ALA A 51 -8.56 4.18 -5.31
N PHE A 52 -9.61 3.59 -4.73
CA PHE A 52 -10.18 4.04 -3.47
C PHE A 52 -9.17 3.96 -2.34
N ARG A 53 -8.36 2.89 -2.29
CA ARG A 53 -7.29 2.77 -1.31
C ARG A 53 -6.28 3.93 -1.35
N ARG A 54 -6.00 4.47 -2.54
CA ARG A 54 -5.04 5.57 -2.75
C ARG A 54 -5.64 6.95 -2.70
N THR A 55 -6.96 7.09 -2.79
CA THR A 55 -7.61 8.40 -2.86
C THR A 55 -8.47 8.74 -1.65
N THR A 56 -9.01 7.74 -0.94
CA THR A 56 -9.99 7.96 0.13
C THR A 56 -9.49 8.93 1.19
N LEU A 57 -8.26 8.76 1.71
CA LEU A 57 -7.76 9.65 2.76
C LEU A 57 -7.47 11.08 2.26
N PHE A 58 -7.38 11.33 0.95
CA PHE A 58 -7.29 12.71 0.45
C PHE A 58 -8.60 13.49 0.62
N LEU A 59 -9.73 12.80 0.73
CA LEU A 59 -11.03 13.42 0.95
C LEU A 59 -11.07 14.13 2.30
N PHE A 60 -10.29 13.68 3.29
CA PHE A 60 -10.33 14.21 4.65
C PHE A 60 -9.28 15.31 4.88
N LYS A 61 -9.63 16.29 5.72
CA LYS A 61 -8.73 17.38 6.09
C LYS A 61 -7.63 16.91 7.02
N GLY A 62 -7.94 16.00 7.94
CA GLY A 62 -7.00 15.46 8.92
C GLY A 62 -6.86 16.40 10.11
N GLY A 63 -7.99 16.76 10.72
CA GLY A 63 -8.05 17.53 11.96
C GLY A 63 -7.87 16.67 13.21
N GLU A 64 -7.43 17.28 14.31
CA GLU A 64 -7.34 16.63 15.62
C GLU A 64 -8.67 15.95 15.97
N ASN A 65 -8.61 14.67 16.34
CA ASN A 65 -9.73 13.83 16.75
C ASN A 65 -10.73 13.40 15.64
N GLU A 66 -10.41 13.60 14.35
CA GLU A 66 -11.18 13.00 13.24
C GLU A 66 -10.94 11.47 13.11
N ASP A 67 -9.90 10.96 13.76
CA ASP A 67 -9.34 9.61 13.55
C ASP A 67 -10.31 8.51 13.98
N ASN A 68 -11.06 8.74 15.06
CA ASN A 68 -12.07 7.83 15.53
C ASN A 68 -13.20 7.65 14.49
N VAL A 69 -13.67 8.78 13.92
CA VAL A 69 -14.74 8.75 12.91
C VAL A 69 -14.23 8.14 11.61
N ILE A 70 -13.04 8.51 11.16
CA ILE A 70 -12.40 7.94 9.96
C ILE A 70 -12.18 6.42 10.13
N GLY A 71 -11.78 5.98 11.32
CA GLY A 71 -11.61 4.57 11.65
C GLY A 71 -12.93 3.79 11.52
N TRP A 72 -14.02 4.30 12.09
CA TRP A 72 -15.36 3.70 11.96
C TRP A 72 -15.86 3.69 10.52
N VAL A 73 -15.71 4.78 9.77
CA VAL A 73 -16.06 4.83 8.34
C VAL A 73 -15.31 3.75 7.57
N GLY A 74 -14.00 3.60 7.83
CA GLY A 74 -13.19 2.56 7.22
C GLY A 74 -13.66 1.14 7.55
N LEU A 75 -13.96 0.87 8.82
CA LEU A 75 -14.37 -0.47 9.26
C LEU A 75 -15.77 -0.85 8.77
N LEU A 76 -16.73 0.09 8.79
CA LEU A 76 -18.07 -0.15 8.28
C LEU A 76 -18.06 -0.33 6.76
N ALA A 77 -17.26 0.46 6.03
CA ALA A 77 -17.06 0.26 4.60
C ALA A 77 -16.44 -1.12 4.31
N ALA A 78 -15.39 -1.52 5.03
CA ALA A 78 -14.78 -2.84 4.90
C ALA A 78 -15.80 -3.97 5.17
N LEU A 79 -16.60 -3.85 6.23
CA LEU A 79 -17.59 -4.85 6.62
C LEU A 79 -18.63 -5.05 5.51
N LEU A 80 -19.23 -3.94 5.04
CA LEU A 80 -20.19 -3.97 3.95
C LEU A 80 -19.54 -4.48 2.65
N GLY A 81 -18.32 -4.05 2.37
CA GLY A 81 -17.55 -4.46 1.20
C GLY A 81 -17.34 -5.98 1.15
N TYR A 82 -16.79 -6.59 2.20
CA TYR A 82 -16.58 -8.03 2.21
C TYR A 82 -17.88 -8.82 2.28
N PHE A 83 -18.91 -8.31 2.96
CA PHE A 83 -20.23 -8.93 2.97
C PHE A 83 -20.83 -9.00 1.56
N LEU A 84 -20.80 -7.90 0.80
CA LEU A 84 -21.26 -7.89 -0.59
C LEU A 84 -20.39 -8.79 -1.49
N GLY A 85 -19.10 -8.90 -1.18
CA GLY A 85 -18.16 -9.77 -1.91
C GLY A 85 -18.52 -11.25 -1.86
N ILE A 86 -19.10 -11.73 -0.74
CA ILE A 86 -19.60 -13.11 -0.59
C ILE A 86 -20.61 -13.45 -1.68
N PHE A 87 -21.50 -12.51 -2.01
CA PHE A 87 -22.57 -12.68 -3.00
C PHE A 87 -22.14 -12.34 -4.44
N GLY A 88 -20.87 -11.96 -4.65
CA GLY A 88 -20.37 -11.57 -5.97
C GLY A 88 -20.41 -12.69 -7.01
N ILE A 89 -20.45 -13.96 -6.59
CA ILE A 89 -20.65 -15.11 -7.49
C ILE A 89 -22.00 -15.02 -8.21
N PHE A 90 -23.06 -14.58 -7.51
CA PHE A 90 -24.40 -14.48 -8.08
C PHE A 90 -24.58 -13.21 -8.92
N LEU A 91 -23.96 -12.11 -8.50
CA LEU A 91 -24.03 -10.83 -9.19
C LEU A 91 -22.64 -10.18 -9.28
N PRO A 92 -21.92 -10.32 -10.41
CA PRO A 92 -20.54 -9.83 -10.56
C PRO A 92 -20.37 -8.32 -10.34
N ALA A 93 -21.45 -7.52 -10.45
CA ALA A 93 -21.44 -6.11 -10.09
C ALA A 93 -21.10 -5.89 -8.59
N LEU A 94 -21.47 -6.83 -7.71
CA LEU A 94 -21.16 -6.75 -6.29
C LEU A 94 -19.67 -6.85 -6.01
N TYR A 95 -18.87 -7.53 -6.84
CA TYR A 95 -17.40 -7.50 -6.70
C TYR A 95 -16.83 -6.09 -6.90
N ARG A 96 -17.45 -5.27 -7.76
CA ARG A 96 -17.01 -3.88 -8.01
C ARG A 96 -17.32 -2.97 -6.83
N ILE A 97 -18.50 -3.14 -6.23
CA ILE A 97 -18.91 -2.39 -5.04
C ILE A 97 -18.07 -2.84 -3.85
N SER A 98 -17.91 -4.15 -3.68
CA SER A 98 -17.06 -4.79 -2.67
C SER A 98 -15.63 -4.23 -2.72
N ALA A 99 -15.03 -4.19 -3.90
CA ALA A 99 -13.71 -3.63 -4.10
C ALA A 99 -13.58 -2.17 -3.68
N SER A 100 -14.53 -1.33 -4.10
CA SER A 100 -14.54 0.10 -3.76
C SER A 100 -14.60 0.30 -2.24
N LEU A 101 -15.52 -0.40 -1.57
CA LEU A 101 -15.72 -0.34 -0.13
C LEU A 101 -14.55 -0.93 0.67
N ALA A 102 -14.00 -2.05 0.23
CA ALA A 102 -12.78 -2.62 0.81
C ALA A 102 -11.57 -1.68 0.62
N GLY A 103 -11.52 -0.93 -0.49
CA GLY A 103 -10.49 0.09 -0.75
C GLY A 103 -10.56 1.24 0.25
N ILE A 104 -11.77 1.77 0.52
CA ILE A 104 -12.03 2.77 1.56
C ILE A 104 -11.55 2.24 2.92
N GLY A 105 -11.93 1.00 3.26
CA GLY A 105 -11.50 0.36 4.52
C GLY A 105 -9.99 0.20 4.66
N ALA A 106 -9.33 -0.24 3.59
CA ALA A 106 -7.88 -0.42 3.52
C ALA A 106 -7.10 0.91 3.58
N ALA A 107 -7.71 2.03 3.18
CA ALA A 107 -7.11 3.36 3.32
C ALA A 107 -7.23 3.86 4.77
N CYS A 108 -8.45 3.86 5.30
CA CYS A 108 -8.78 4.51 6.57
C CYS A 108 -8.25 3.71 7.77
N PHE A 109 -8.66 2.45 7.92
CA PHE A 109 -8.44 1.71 9.16
C PHE A 109 -6.96 1.45 9.47
N PRO A 110 -6.13 0.93 8.55
CA PRO A 110 -4.70 0.70 8.83
C PRO A 110 -3.93 1.99 9.15
N SER A 111 -4.40 3.13 8.65
CA SER A 111 -3.77 4.43 8.90
C SER A 111 -4.11 4.94 10.30
N VAL A 112 -5.38 4.84 10.71
CA VAL A 112 -5.83 5.17 12.07
C VAL A 112 -5.22 4.20 13.09
N GLN A 113 -5.16 2.91 12.80
CA GLN A 113 -4.55 1.92 13.68
C GLN A 113 -3.07 2.23 13.96
N LYS A 114 -2.31 2.70 12.96
CA LYS A 114 -0.93 3.13 13.17
C LYS A 114 -0.83 4.32 14.11
N GLN A 115 -1.73 5.28 13.99
CA GLN A 115 -1.76 6.43 14.89
C GLN A 115 -2.08 6.01 16.33
N ILE A 116 -3.09 5.14 16.52
CA ILE A 116 -3.43 4.58 17.83
C ILE A 116 -2.21 3.86 18.42
N ALA A 117 -1.48 3.08 17.63
CA ALA A 117 -0.28 2.37 18.09
C ALA A 117 0.85 3.32 18.50
N ILE A 118 1.03 4.43 17.78
CA ILE A 118 2.03 5.46 18.11
C ILE A 118 1.63 6.20 19.40
N GLN A 119 0.38 6.63 19.52
CA GLN A 119 -0.10 7.40 20.68
C GLN A 119 -0.20 6.57 21.96
N SER A 120 -0.45 5.26 21.84
CA SER A 120 -0.53 4.35 22.99
C SER A 120 0.82 3.75 23.40
N ASP A 121 1.92 4.12 22.74
CA ASP A 121 3.25 3.53 22.97
C ASP A 121 3.24 1.99 22.97
N TYR A 122 2.40 1.40 22.11
CA TYR A 122 2.17 -0.03 22.14
C TYR A 122 3.39 -0.80 21.62
N HIS A 123 4.08 -1.45 22.55
CA HIS A 123 5.13 -2.41 22.26
C HIS A 123 4.60 -3.84 22.40
N PRO A 124 4.54 -4.62 21.29
CA PRO A 124 4.02 -5.99 21.33
C PRO A 124 4.92 -6.88 22.18
N SER A 125 4.33 -7.69 23.05
CA SER A 125 5.06 -8.75 23.75
C SER A 125 5.50 -9.86 22.77
N LYS A 126 6.40 -10.76 23.20
CA LYS A 126 6.77 -11.94 22.38
C LYS A 126 5.55 -12.78 22.02
N ASN A 127 4.63 -12.99 22.97
CA ASN A 127 3.41 -13.78 22.76
C ASN A 127 2.46 -13.08 21.77
N ASP A 128 2.37 -11.75 21.81
CA ASP A 128 1.60 -10.95 20.86
C ASP A 128 2.14 -11.12 19.43
N LEU A 129 3.46 -11.16 19.27
CA LEU A 129 4.10 -11.39 17.97
C LEU A 129 3.82 -12.81 17.43
N PHE A 130 3.84 -13.83 18.29
CA PHE A 130 3.48 -15.20 17.90
C PHE A 130 2.01 -15.32 17.49
N ALA A 131 1.08 -14.76 18.28
CA ALA A 131 -0.34 -14.75 17.95
C ALA A 131 -0.61 -14.01 16.64
N TYR A 132 0.06 -12.87 16.45
CA TYR A 132 0.02 -12.09 15.21
C TYR A 132 0.53 -12.87 14.00
N PHE A 133 1.65 -13.57 14.14
CA PHE A 133 2.23 -14.40 13.08
C PHE A 133 1.32 -15.58 12.73
N GLY A 134 0.81 -16.29 13.74
CA GLY A 134 -0.11 -17.41 13.55
C GLY A 134 -1.39 -17.00 12.82
N ALA A 135 -2.00 -15.88 13.20
CA ALA A 135 -3.19 -15.35 12.54
C ALA A 135 -2.93 -15.07 11.05
N ILE A 136 -1.84 -14.38 10.73
CA ILE A 136 -1.48 -14.08 9.35
C ILE A 136 -1.20 -15.35 8.53
N LEU A 137 -0.51 -16.34 9.10
CA LEU A 137 -0.25 -17.60 8.41
C LEU A 137 -1.53 -18.36 8.10
N ILE A 138 -2.48 -18.39 9.04
CA ILE A 138 -3.80 -19.01 8.81
C ILE A 138 -4.51 -18.31 7.66
N LEU A 139 -4.53 -16.97 7.64
CA LEU A 139 -5.17 -16.23 6.56
C LEU A 139 -4.47 -16.46 5.22
N LEU A 140 -3.14 -16.50 5.21
CA LEU A 140 -2.36 -16.81 4.02
C LEU A 140 -2.67 -18.22 3.50
N ALA A 141 -2.76 -19.22 4.39
CA ALA A 141 -3.11 -20.58 4.02
C ALA A 141 -4.51 -20.65 3.39
N ILE A 142 -5.50 -19.94 3.95
CA ILE A 142 -6.84 -19.85 3.37
C ILE A 142 -6.79 -19.25 1.96
N VAL A 143 -6.10 -18.12 1.79
CA VAL A 143 -6.01 -17.44 0.48
C VAL A 143 -5.24 -18.26 -0.56
N VAL A 144 -4.18 -18.96 -0.16
CA VAL A 144 -3.35 -19.72 -1.12
C VAL A 144 -4.00 -21.04 -1.50
N PHE A 145 -4.55 -21.78 -0.54
CA PHE A 145 -5.00 -23.16 -0.75
C PHE A 145 -6.51 -23.27 -1.00
N VAL A 146 -7.31 -22.36 -0.46
CA VAL A 146 -8.78 -22.48 -0.49
C VAL A 146 -9.41 -21.53 -1.52
N GLU A 147 -8.90 -20.31 -1.64
CA GLU A 147 -9.44 -19.30 -2.55
C GLU A 147 -9.48 -19.69 -4.03
N PRO A 148 -8.45 -20.36 -4.61
CA PRO A 148 -8.47 -20.73 -6.03
C PRO A 148 -9.67 -21.60 -6.41
N HIS A 149 -10.26 -22.28 -5.42
CA HIS A 149 -11.43 -23.15 -5.60
C HIS A 149 -12.73 -22.45 -5.16
N LEU A 150 -12.69 -21.61 -4.12
CA LEU A 150 -13.87 -20.96 -3.53
C LEU A 150 -13.56 -19.52 -3.07
N PRO A 151 -13.71 -18.50 -3.97
CA PRO A 151 -13.45 -17.09 -3.63
C PRO A 151 -14.27 -16.59 -2.43
N THR A 152 -15.48 -17.10 -2.25
CA THR A 152 -16.38 -16.77 -1.14
C THR A 152 -15.72 -16.98 0.22
N ILE A 153 -14.87 -18.00 0.37
CA ILE A 153 -14.22 -18.31 1.65
C ILE A 153 -13.23 -17.19 2.02
N SER A 154 -12.52 -16.63 1.05
CA SER A 154 -11.63 -15.49 1.31
C SER A 154 -12.40 -14.24 1.73
N PHE A 155 -13.58 -13.99 1.14
CA PHE A 155 -14.45 -12.91 1.60
C PHE A 155 -14.98 -13.13 3.02
N ILE A 156 -15.36 -14.37 3.36
CA ILE A 156 -15.77 -14.73 4.73
C ILE A 156 -14.61 -14.53 5.72
N ALA A 157 -13.40 -14.98 5.37
CA ALA A 157 -12.22 -14.79 6.20
C ALA A 157 -11.94 -13.29 6.43
N MET A 158 -11.97 -12.48 5.37
CA MET A 158 -11.79 -11.02 5.48
C MET A 158 -12.90 -10.35 6.30
N LEU A 159 -14.14 -10.85 6.23
CA LEU A 159 -15.25 -10.39 7.06
C LEU A 159 -14.99 -10.69 8.55
N ILE A 160 -14.51 -11.90 8.88
CA ILE A 160 -14.13 -12.27 10.26
C ILE A 160 -13.00 -11.34 10.77
N TYR A 161 -11.96 -11.09 9.98
CA TYR A 161 -10.89 -10.16 10.34
C TYR A 161 -11.39 -8.72 10.54
N THR A 162 -12.41 -8.30 9.79
CA THR A 162 -13.04 -6.99 9.96
C THR A 162 -13.85 -6.93 11.26
N LEU A 163 -14.55 -8.00 11.63
CA LEU A 163 -15.24 -8.08 12.92
C LEU A 163 -14.26 -8.06 14.10
N ILE A 164 -13.12 -8.75 13.98
CA ILE A 164 -12.02 -8.68 14.96
C ILE A 164 -11.50 -7.25 15.08
N ALA A 165 -11.30 -6.54 13.96
CA ALA A 165 -10.93 -5.13 13.97
C ALA A 165 -11.96 -4.26 14.68
N ILE A 166 -13.25 -4.44 14.40
CA ILE A 166 -14.34 -3.68 15.03
C ILE A 166 -14.34 -3.89 16.55
N LEU A 167 -14.14 -5.12 17.02
CA LEU A 167 -14.01 -5.41 18.44
C LEU A 167 -12.78 -4.72 19.03
N GLY A 168 -11.61 -4.85 18.40
CA GLY A 168 -10.40 -4.16 18.85
C GLY A 168 -10.55 -2.63 18.90
N PHE A 169 -11.25 -2.05 17.93
CA PHE A 169 -11.47 -0.61 17.83
C PHE A 169 -12.47 -0.10 18.87
N LYS A 170 -13.58 -0.82 19.07
CA LYS A 170 -14.61 -0.48 20.06
C LYS A 170 -14.08 -0.44 21.50
N TYR A 171 -13.17 -1.36 21.82
CA TYR A 171 -12.56 -1.49 23.16
C TYR A 171 -11.19 -0.82 23.28
N SER A 172 -10.75 -0.08 22.25
CA SER A 172 -9.54 0.71 22.34
C SER A 172 -9.70 1.82 23.40
N PRO A 173 -8.69 2.05 24.27
CA PRO A 173 -8.71 3.16 25.22
C PRO A 173 -8.70 4.52 24.51
N PHE A 174 -8.40 4.56 23.21
CA PHE A 174 -8.42 5.76 22.40
C PHE A 174 -9.86 6.15 22.00
N ARG A 175 -10.60 6.76 22.95
CA ARG A 175 -11.83 7.52 22.68
C ARG A 175 -11.52 9.01 22.69
N ALA A 176 -10.97 9.51 21.58
CA ALA A 176 -11.01 10.95 21.36
C ALA A 176 -12.47 11.40 21.17
N HIS A 177 -12.84 12.55 21.74
CA HIS A 177 -14.12 13.19 21.47
C HIS A 177 -14.22 13.42 19.96
N SER A 178 -15.16 12.72 19.30
CA SER A 178 -15.32 12.77 17.86
C SER A 178 -15.66 14.19 17.42
N ARG A 179 -14.82 14.77 16.57
CA ARG A 179 -15.19 15.95 15.78
C ARG A 179 -15.77 15.53 14.44
N GLU A 180 -16.57 16.43 13.86
CA GLU A 180 -17.15 16.24 12.53
C GLU A 180 -16.05 16.07 11.48
N ILE A 181 -16.33 15.22 10.48
CA ILE A 181 -15.44 15.01 9.36
C ILE A 181 -15.43 16.26 8.49
N VAL A 182 -14.27 16.92 8.36
CA VAL A 182 -14.12 18.02 7.40
C VAL A 182 -13.57 17.50 6.07
N LEU A 183 -14.37 17.61 5.01
CA LEU A 183 -13.96 17.23 3.66
C LEU A 183 -13.08 18.32 3.02
N GLN A 184 -11.99 17.91 2.37
CA GLN A 184 -11.21 18.76 1.48
C GLN A 184 -11.77 18.68 0.06
N TRP A 185 -12.74 19.54 -0.25
CA TRP A 185 -13.35 19.63 -1.58
C TRP A 185 -12.34 19.76 -2.73
N LYS A 186 -11.22 20.45 -2.50
CA LYS A 186 -10.12 20.57 -3.47
C LYS A 186 -9.47 19.23 -3.85
N ASN A 187 -9.58 18.20 -3.01
CA ASN A 187 -9.02 16.87 -3.24
C ASN A 187 -10.08 15.86 -3.71
N VAL A 188 -11.37 16.20 -3.65
CA VAL A 188 -12.45 15.41 -4.25
C VAL A 188 -12.20 15.27 -5.75
N TRP A 189 -11.77 16.36 -6.41
CA TRP A 189 -11.36 16.36 -7.81
C TRP A 189 -10.21 15.39 -8.12
N LEU A 190 -9.25 15.23 -7.21
CA LEU A 190 -8.17 14.24 -7.38
C LEU A 190 -8.72 12.81 -7.36
N THR A 191 -9.65 12.54 -6.44
CA THR A 191 -10.29 11.24 -6.30
C THR A 191 -11.15 10.92 -7.52
N LEU A 192 -11.98 11.87 -7.97
CA LEU A 192 -12.81 11.74 -9.17
C LEU A 192 -11.97 11.61 -10.43
N GLY A 193 -10.88 12.39 -10.56
CA GLY A 193 -9.99 12.33 -11.71
C GLY A 193 -9.30 10.98 -11.85
N LEU A 194 -8.84 10.38 -10.74
CA LEU A 194 -8.26 9.03 -10.76
C LEU A 194 -9.31 7.94 -11.05
N LEU A 195 -10.54 8.11 -10.54
CA LEU A 195 -11.63 7.19 -10.84
C LEU A 195 -12.00 7.26 -12.33
N LEU A 196 -12.12 8.47 -12.89
CA LEU A 196 -12.33 8.69 -14.31
C LEU A 196 -11.21 8.07 -15.17
N ALA A 197 -9.95 8.27 -14.78
CA ALA A 197 -8.81 7.67 -15.47
C ALA A 197 -8.93 6.14 -15.54
N ILE A 198 -9.30 5.48 -14.43
CA ILE A 198 -9.46 4.02 -14.38
C ILE A 198 -10.61 3.54 -15.25
N LEU A 199 -11.74 4.27 -15.25
CA LEU A 199 -12.87 3.95 -16.12
C LEU A 199 -12.51 4.10 -17.59
N LEU A 200 -11.80 5.17 -17.97
CA LEU A 200 -11.33 5.40 -19.34
C LEU A 200 -10.34 4.33 -19.80
N ILE A 201 -9.38 3.98 -18.94
CA ILE A 201 -8.44 2.89 -19.20
C ILE A 201 -9.19 1.59 -19.49
N ARG A 202 -10.23 1.30 -18.71
CA ARG A 202 -11.06 0.13 -18.92
C ARG A 202 -11.91 0.19 -20.20
N GLU A 203 -12.53 1.33 -20.49
CA GLU A 203 -13.33 1.47 -21.71
C GLU A 203 -12.46 1.32 -22.96
N GLY A 204 -11.19 1.78 -22.91
CA GLY A 204 -10.22 1.51 -23.96
C GLY A 204 -9.95 0.04 -24.16
N TRP A 205 -9.87 -0.73 -23.08
CA TRP A 205 -9.74 -2.19 -23.14
C TRP A 205 -10.99 -2.89 -23.69
N ASN A 206 -12.18 -2.54 -23.19
CA ASN A 206 -13.42 -3.21 -23.58
C ASN A 206 -13.80 -2.95 -25.05
N SER A 207 -13.52 -1.75 -25.54
CA SER A 207 -13.85 -1.35 -26.91
C SER A 207 -12.77 -1.71 -27.94
N GLY A 208 -11.61 -2.21 -27.48
CA GLY A 208 -10.42 -2.42 -28.34
C GLY A 208 -9.88 -1.11 -28.93
N LYS A 209 -10.27 0.04 -28.37
CA LYS A 209 -9.85 1.37 -28.82
C LYS A 209 -8.82 1.92 -27.86
N ASP A 210 -7.55 1.76 -28.23
CA ASP A 210 -6.39 2.25 -27.49
C ASP A 210 -6.47 3.74 -27.10
N ILE A 211 -7.25 4.54 -27.84
CA ILE A 211 -7.41 5.97 -27.59
C ILE A 211 -7.98 6.28 -26.19
N PHE A 212 -8.92 5.48 -25.67
CA PHE A 212 -9.48 5.69 -24.33
C PHE A 212 -8.47 5.27 -23.25
N SER A 213 -7.66 4.25 -23.51
CA SER A 213 -6.56 3.83 -22.62
C SER A 213 -5.51 4.93 -22.51
N ILE A 214 -5.08 5.47 -23.64
CA ILE A 214 -4.13 6.59 -23.69
C ILE A 214 -4.73 7.81 -22.98
N PHE A 215 -5.99 8.15 -23.26
CA PHE A 215 -6.65 9.29 -22.64
C PHE A 215 -6.76 9.13 -21.12
N GLY A 216 -7.12 7.94 -20.64
CA GLY A 216 -7.16 7.65 -19.21
C GLY A 216 -5.79 7.76 -18.55
N ILE A 217 -4.71 7.35 -19.22
CA ILE A 217 -3.34 7.56 -18.73
C ILE A 217 -3.00 9.04 -18.66
N ILE A 218 -3.31 9.81 -19.71
CA ILE A 218 -3.07 11.27 -19.73
C ILE A 218 -3.83 11.94 -18.57
N VAL A 219 -5.10 11.59 -18.36
CA VAL A 219 -5.89 12.09 -17.24
C VAL A 219 -5.22 11.74 -15.90
N SER A 220 -4.77 10.49 -15.73
CA SER A 220 -4.05 10.08 -14.52
C SER A 220 -2.77 10.89 -14.31
N ALA A 221 -2.02 11.15 -15.39
CA ALA A 221 -0.79 11.92 -15.36
C ALA A 221 -1.03 13.37 -14.95
N VAL A 222 -2.01 14.02 -15.56
CA VAL A 222 -2.41 15.39 -15.23
C VAL A 222 -2.83 15.50 -13.76
N VAL A 223 -3.66 14.56 -13.29
CA VAL A 223 -4.15 14.55 -11.89
C VAL A 223 -2.99 14.36 -10.91
N ILE A 224 -2.08 13.41 -11.19
CA ILE A 224 -0.91 13.16 -10.35
C ILE A 224 0.04 14.37 -10.36
N ILE A 225 0.35 14.94 -11.52
CA ILE A 225 1.25 16.09 -11.64
C ILE A 225 0.68 17.29 -10.87
N ASN A 226 -0.61 17.58 -11.03
CA ASN A 226 -1.28 18.64 -10.26
C ASN A 226 -1.18 18.41 -8.76
N TYR A 227 -1.35 17.16 -8.30
CA TYR A 227 -1.17 16.81 -6.90
C TYR A 227 0.26 17.03 -6.41
N LEU A 228 1.26 16.62 -7.20
CA LEU A 228 2.68 16.78 -6.87
C LEU A 228 3.08 18.25 -6.81
N ILE A 229 2.61 19.08 -7.76
CA ILE A 229 2.83 20.53 -7.76
C ILE A 229 2.20 21.16 -6.51
N LYS A 230 0.94 20.81 -6.20
CA LYS A 230 0.25 21.30 -5.00
C LYS A 230 1.01 20.93 -3.73
N LEU A 231 1.51 19.69 -3.65
CA LEU A 231 2.33 19.26 -2.52
C LEU A 231 3.61 20.10 -2.46
N ALA A 232 4.36 20.22 -3.56
CA ALA A 232 5.60 21.01 -3.63
C ALA A 232 5.40 22.49 -3.25
N LEU A 233 4.28 23.11 -3.64
CA LEU A 233 3.93 24.47 -3.24
C LEU A 233 3.58 24.56 -1.75
N SER A 234 2.84 23.57 -1.23
CA SER A 234 2.53 23.48 0.21
C SER A 234 3.77 23.25 1.07
N GLN A 235 4.85 22.69 0.52
CA GLN A 235 6.12 22.45 1.24
C GLN A 235 6.85 23.75 1.60
N LYS A 236 6.60 24.86 0.90
CA LYS A 236 7.25 26.15 1.19
C LYS A 236 6.76 26.81 2.49
N HIS A 237 5.63 26.36 3.04
CA HIS A 237 5.00 26.94 4.22
C HIS A 237 4.68 25.91 5.32
N GLY A 238 5.23 24.70 5.23
CA GLY A 238 4.90 23.60 6.14
C GLY A 238 5.76 23.56 7.41
N LYS A 239 5.16 23.14 8.53
CA LYS A 239 5.84 22.89 9.82
C LYS A 239 6.81 21.69 9.80
N LEU A 240 6.85 20.91 8.72
CA LEU A 240 7.66 19.67 8.63
C LEU A 240 9.00 19.95 7.96
N SER A 241 10.13 19.57 8.57
CA SER A 241 11.45 19.70 7.93
C SER A 241 11.51 18.95 6.59
N ARG A 242 12.18 19.53 5.59
CA ARG A 242 12.38 18.91 4.27
C ARG A 242 12.98 17.51 4.37
N LYS A 243 13.86 17.28 5.34
CA LYS A 243 14.46 15.96 5.61
C LYS A 243 13.37 14.91 5.85
N MET A 244 12.43 15.18 6.75
CA MET A 244 11.34 14.25 7.09
C MET A 244 10.40 14.01 5.90
N GLN A 245 10.12 15.06 5.13
CA GLN A 245 9.30 14.97 3.91
C GLN A 245 9.91 14.00 2.90
N TYR A 246 11.19 14.17 2.56
CA TYR A 246 11.89 13.31 1.60
C TYR A 246 11.95 11.85 2.08
N ARG A 247 12.16 11.62 3.38
CA ARG A 247 12.14 10.27 3.96
C ARG A 247 10.79 9.57 3.79
N LEU A 248 9.68 10.29 4.02
CA LEU A 248 8.33 9.76 3.78
C LEU A 248 8.06 9.49 2.29
N THR A 249 8.55 10.34 1.40
CA THR A 249 8.44 10.15 -0.05
C THR A 249 9.23 8.92 -0.53
N ILE A 250 10.45 8.68 -0.01
CA ILE A 250 11.21 7.45 -0.28
C ILE A 250 10.40 6.21 0.09
N ALA A 251 9.75 6.21 1.25
CA ALA A 251 8.91 5.08 1.68
C ALA A 251 7.76 4.82 0.70
N GLY A 252 7.19 5.88 0.11
CA GLY A 252 6.20 5.80 -0.95
C GLY A 252 6.72 5.18 -2.24
N LEU A 253 7.86 5.69 -2.72
CA LEU A 253 8.54 5.20 -3.92
C LEU A 253 8.86 3.70 -3.80
N CYS A 254 9.46 3.31 -2.67
CA CYS A 254 9.84 1.93 -2.40
C CYS A 254 8.63 1.03 -2.21
N GLN A 255 7.56 1.52 -1.58
CA GLN A 255 6.33 0.73 -1.45
C GLN A 255 5.77 0.36 -2.81
N ASP A 256 5.50 1.34 -3.68
CA ASP A 256 4.83 1.04 -4.95
C ASP A 256 5.76 0.28 -5.91
N PHE A 257 7.08 0.46 -5.79
CA PHE A 257 8.05 -0.40 -6.49
C PHE A 257 7.95 -1.86 -6.02
N THR A 258 7.95 -2.08 -4.70
CA THR A 258 7.89 -3.44 -4.12
C THR A 258 6.53 -4.11 -4.26
N THR A 259 5.44 -3.37 -4.45
CA THR A 259 4.10 -3.96 -4.59
C THR A 259 3.58 -3.91 -6.01
N ILE A 260 3.48 -2.73 -6.64
CA ILE A 260 2.78 -2.55 -7.92
C ILE A 260 3.69 -2.93 -9.08
N PHE A 261 4.89 -2.35 -9.14
CA PHE A 261 5.86 -2.70 -10.18
C PHE A 261 6.21 -4.18 -10.08
N SER A 262 6.49 -4.67 -8.87
CA SER A 262 6.78 -6.08 -8.63
C SER A 262 5.61 -7.00 -9.00
N ALA A 263 4.35 -6.58 -8.81
CA ALA A 263 3.20 -7.35 -9.27
C ALA A 263 3.22 -7.54 -10.79
N VAL A 264 3.42 -6.45 -11.54
CA VAL A 264 3.49 -6.51 -13.01
C VAL A 264 4.71 -7.34 -13.45
N TYR A 265 5.88 -7.07 -12.88
CA TYR A 265 7.13 -7.74 -13.22
C TYR A 265 7.08 -9.25 -12.96
N ILE A 266 6.64 -9.67 -11.78
CA ILE A 266 6.52 -11.08 -11.41
C ILE A 266 5.47 -11.77 -12.28
N SER A 267 4.33 -11.12 -12.50
CA SER A 267 3.25 -11.70 -13.30
C SER A 267 3.67 -11.97 -14.74
N VAL A 268 4.47 -11.09 -15.34
CA VAL A 268 4.93 -11.25 -16.73
C VAL A 268 6.11 -12.23 -16.83
N LEU A 269 7.08 -12.19 -15.91
CA LEU A 269 8.32 -12.97 -16.04
C LEU A 269 8.30 -14.32 -15.33
N PHE A 270 7.66 -14.40 -14.16
CA PHE A 270 7.61 -15.60 -13.34
C PHE A 270 6.22 -16.24 -13.35
N GLY A 271 5.23 -15.57 -13.92
CA GLY A 271 3.82 -16.00 -13.95
C GLY A 271 3.04 -15.57 -12.70
N ALA A 272 1.74 -15.34 -12.90
CA ALA A 272 0.84 -14.82 -11.86
C ALA A 272 0.76 -15.67 -10.59
N LYS A 273 1.07 -16.98 -10.65
CA LYS A 273 1.11 -17.86 -9.46
C LYS A 273 2.27 -17.51 -8.52
N ASN A 274 3.36 -16.95 -9.02
CA ASN A 274 4.51 -16.59 -8.17
C ASN A 274 4.31 -15.27 -7.42
N TYR A 275 3.21 -14.56 -7.67
CA TYR A 275 2.88 -13.32 -6.96
C TYR A 275 2.65 -13.54 -5.45
N TYR A 276 2.19 -14.72 -5.01
CA TYR A 276 2.02 -15.00 -3.57
C TYR A 276 3.33 -14.94 -2.79
N TRP A 277 4.44 -15.34 -3.41
CA TRP A 277 5.77 -15.28 -2.79
C TRP A 277 6.16 -13.85 -2.44
N LEU A 278 5.71 -12.85 -3.22
CA LEU A 278 5.90 -11.44 -2.89
C LEU A 278 5.27 -11.09 -1.54
N PHE A 279 4.04 -11.56 -1.28
CA PHE A 279 3.37 -11.33 0.00
C PHE A 279 4.09 -12.05 1.13
N VAL A 280 4.46 -13.31 0.96
CA VAL A 280 5.24 -14.07 1.95
C VAL A 280 6.51 -13.30 2.33
N ILE A 281 7.25 -12.79 1.36
CA ILE A 281 8.45 -12.00 1.58
C ILE A 281 8.16 -10.71 2.34
N ILE A 282 7.10 -9.98 1.96
CA ILE A 282 6.68 -8.75 2.64
C ILE A 282 6.28 -9.03 4.10
N LEU A 283 5.65 -10.17 4.37
CA LEU A 283 5.30 -10.62 5.71
C LEU A 283 6.55 -10.89 6.52
N ILE A 284 7.44 -11.77 6.05
CA ILE A 284 8.68 -12.14 6.72
C ILE A 284 9.54 -10.89 7.02
N ALA A 285 9.68 -9.98 6.04
CA ALA A 285 10.39 -8.71 6.19
C ALA A 285 9.85 -7.86 7.36
N SER A 286 8.54 -7.89 7.61
CA SER A 286 7.91 -7.11 8.68
C SER A 286 8.32 -7.59 10.08
N PHE A 287 8.77 -8.84 10.24
CA PHE A 287 9.25 -9.41 11.50
C PHE A 287 10.75 -9.24 11.69
N ILE A 288 11.54 -9.41 10.63
CA ILE A 288 13.01 -9.43 10.70
C ILE A 288 13.61 -8.04 10.85
N LYS A 289 12.87 -6.99 10.49
CA LYS A 289 13.40 -5.62 10.37
C LYS A 289 14.14 -5.09 11.60
N ARG A 290 13.57 -5.20 12.81
CA ARG A 290 14.19 -4.64 14.04
C ARG A 290 15.39 -5.46 14.55
N PRO A 291 15.30 -6.80 14.62
CA PRO A 291 16.48 -7.63 14.92
C PRO A 291 17.65 -7.35 13.97
N LEU A 292 17.39 -7.26 12.66
CA LEU A 292 18.44 -7.03 11.67
C LEU A 292 19.14 -5.67 11.88
N LEU A 293 18.38 -4.60 12.13
CA LEU A 293 18.96 -3.27 12.37
C LEU A 293 19.86 -3.27 13.62
N LYS A 294 19.43 -3.94 14.70
CA LYS A 294 20.23 -4.07 15.92
C LYS A 294 21.57 -4.74 15.64
N THR A 295 21.55 -5.88 14.94
CA THR A 295 22.77 -6.58 14.53
C THR A 295 23.66 -5.71 13.66
N LEU A 296 23.10 -5.05 12.63
CA LEU A 296 23.88 -4.19 11.73
C LEU A 296 24.56 -3.02 12.46
N ARG A 297 23.90 -2.44 13.47
CA ARG A 297 24.45 -1.35 14.28
C ARG A 297 25.66 -1.77 15.12
N GLU A 298 25.73 -3.04 15.53
CA GLU A 298 26.88 -3.57 16.28
C GLU A 298 28.14 -3.65 15.40
N TYR A 299 27.98 -3.79 14.07
CA TYR A 299 29.10 -3.94 13.13
C TYR A 299 29.39 -2.70 12.29
N LEU A 300 28.44 -1.78 12.12
CA LEU A 300 28.57 -0.62 11.23
C LEU A 300 28.63 0.70 12.01
N PRO A 301 29.65 1.55 11.81
CA PRO A 301 29.81 2.83 12.51
C PRO A 301 28.95 3.96 11.91
N PHE A 302 27.85 3.63 11.22
CA PHE A 302 26.99 4.59 10.53
C PHE A 302 25.71 4.86 11.32
N ASP A 303 25.10 6.02 11.11
CA ASP A 303 23.77 6.33 11.65
C ASP A 303 22.70 5.44 11.01
N ASP A 304 21.62 5.17 11.76
CA ASP A 304 20.53 4.27 11.35
C ASP A 304 19.95 4.65 9.97
N PHE A 305 19.82 5.96 9.70
CA PHE A 305 19.32 6.44 8.41
C PHE A 305 20.26 6.12 7.25
N THR A 306 21.57 6.22 7.45
CA THR A 306 22.58 5.85 6.43
C THR A 306 22.57 4.35 6.18
N ILE A 307 22.50 3.51 7.22
CA ILE A 307 22.41 2.05 7.09
C ILE A 307 21.15 1.67 6.29
N GLN A 308 20.01 2.25 6.64
CA GLN A 308 18.73 1.99 5.97
C GLN A 308 18.75 2.42 4.51
N SER A 309 19.27 3.60 4.21
CA SER A 309 19.34 4.12 2.84
C SER A 309 20.24 3.26 1.95
N TRP A 310 21.41 2.84 2.45
CA TRP A 310 22.27 1.90 1.72
C TRP A 310 21.64 0.53 1.56
N GLY A 311 20.90 0.06 2.55
CA GLY A 311 20.12 -1.17 2.45
C GLY A 311 19.05 -1.11 1.35
N ILE A 312 18.38 0.04 1.17
CA ILE A 312 17.45 0.26 0.05
C ILE A 312 18.19 0.24 -1.28
N VAL A 313 19.31 0.96 -1.40
CA VAL A 313 20.11 1.01 -2.64
C VAL A 313 20.61 -0.38 -3.02
N LEU A 314 21.16 -1.13 -2.07
CA LEU A 314 21.62 -2.50 -2.27
C LEU A 314 20.47 -3.40 -2.73
N GLY A 315 19.32 -3.32 -2.06
CA GLY A 315 18.14 -4.07 -2.44
C GLY A 315 17.67 -3.77 -3.87
N LEU A 316 17.67 -2.50 -4.28
CA LEU A 316 17.34 -2.08 -5.65
C LEU A 316 18.32 -2.64 -6.68
N VAL A 317 19.62 -2.58 -6.42
CA VAL A 317 20.64 -3.16 -7.30
C VAL A 317 20.45 -4.68 -7.44
N ILE A 318 20.18 -5.38 -6.34
CA ILE A 318 19.92 -6.83 -6.34
C ILE A 318 18.69 -7.18 -7.19
N THR A 319 17.67 -6.31 -7.26
CA THR A 319 16.51 -6.56 -8.13
C THR A 319 16.83 -6.55 -9.62
N LEU A 320 17.92 -5.93 -10.06
CA LEU A 320 18.31 -5.93 -11.48
C LEU A 320 18.71 -7.33 -11.97
N PHE A 321 19.10 -8.21 -11.06
CA PHE A 321 19.45 -9.60 -11.34
C PHE A 321 18.24 -10.50 -11.08
N ARG A 322 17.71 -11.13 -12.15
CA ARG A 322 16.48 -11.94 -12.08
C ARG A 322 16.48 -13.03 -10.99
N PRO A 323 17.54 -13.85 -10.82
CA PRO A 323 17.54 -14.92 -9.82
C PRO A 323 17.41 -14.41 -8.38
N THR A 324 17.85 -13.18 -8.13
CA THR A 324 17.88 -12.57 -6.80
C THR A 324 16.76 -11.55 -6.58
N TYR A 325 15.81 -11.42 -7.52
CA TYR A 325 14.77 -10.40 -7.48
C TYR A 325 14.02 -10.35 -6.14
N PHE A 326 13.56 -11.51 -5.68
CA PHE A 326 12.85 -11.67 -4.42
C PHE A 326 13.69 -11.28 -3.19
N ALA A 327 14.99 -11.56 -3.21
CA ALA A 327 15.91 -11.12 -2.15
C ALA A 327 16.09 -9.59 -2.14
N GLY A 328 16.13 -8.97 -3.33
CA GLY A 328 16.14 -7.51 -3.46
C GLY A 328 14.88 -6.87 -2.87
N ILE A 329 13.70 -7.41 -3.20
CA ILE A 329 12.42 -6.94 -2.62
C ILE A 329 12.38 -7.09 -1.11
N PHE A 330 12.86 -8.22 -0.59
CA PHE A 330 12.96 -8.48 0.84
C PHE A 330 13.78 -7.40 1.55
N LEU A 331 14.98 -7.09 1.05
CA LEU A 331 15.86 -6.07 1.60
C LEU A 331 15.23 -4.68 1.54
N ILE A 332 14.71 -4.27 0.38
CA ILE A 332 14.02 -2.99 0.22
C ILE A 332 12.92 -2.86 1.28
N ARG A 333 12.07 -3.89 1.41
CA ARG A 333 10.94 -3.89 2.35
C ARG A 333 11.34 -3.73 3.80
N ILE A 334 12.44 -4.38 4.22
CA ILE A 334 12.97 -4.21 5.58
C ILE A 334 13.36 -2.76 5.80
N PHE A 335 14.25 -2.24 4.96
CA PHE A 335 14.91 -0.97 5.23
C PHE A 335 13.99 0.24 5.07
N TYR A 336 13.14 0.29 4.03
CA TYR A 336 12.18 1.41 3.95
C TYR A 336 11.11 1.32 5.05
N SER A 337 10.75 0.11 5.52
CA SER A 337 9.81 0.00 6.63
C SER A 337 10.42 0.50 7.95
N LEU A 338 11.72 0.29 8.17
CA LEU A 338 12.44 0.85 9.32
C LEU A 338 12.49 2.37 9.20
N GLN A 339 12.99 2.87 8.07
CA GLN A 339 13.08 4.30 7.80
C GLN A 339 11.74 5.02 7.97
N ASN A 340 10.64 4.41 7.51
CA ASN A 340 9.30 4.96 7.71
C ASN A 340 8.87 4.91 9.17
N THR A 341 9.29 3.93 9.97
CA THR A 341 8.94 3.87 11.40
C THR A 341 9.67 4.99 12.14
N ASP A 342 10.99 5.07 11.97
CA ASP A 342 11.84 6.03 12.66
C ASP A 342 11.50 7.47 12.25
N THR A 343 11.11 7.70 10.99
CA THR A 343 10.65 9.03 10.56
C THR A 343 9.34 9.42 11.23
N LEU A 344 8.42 8.49 11.50
CA LEU A 344 7.17 8.81 12.19
C LEU A 344 7.41 9.11 13.68
N ASP A 345 8.34 8.39 14.30
CA ASP A 345 8.75 8.65 15.69
C ASP A 345 9.37 10.05 15.79
N LEU A 346 10.26 10.43 14.86
CA LEU A 346 10.80 11.79 14.81
C LEU A 346 9.72 12.88 14.61
N ILE A 347 8.70 12.62 13.80
CA ILE A 347 7.61 13.59 13.58
C ILE A 347 6.76 13.75 14.83
N ARG A 348 6.53 12.67 15.58
CA ARG A 348 5.79 12.69 16.84
C ARG A 348 6.39 13.69 17.82
N ASP A 349 7.71 13.73 17.90
CA ASP A 349 8.42 14.60 18.86
C ASP A 349 8.39 16.08 18.47
N HIS A 350 7.99 16.41 17.23
CA HIS A 350 8.10 17.78 16.68
C HIS A 350 6.77 18.40 16.24
N VAL A 351 5.69 17.61 16.10
CA VAL A 351 4.43 18.12 15.52
C VAL A 351 3.19 17.54 16.21
N ASP A 352 2.39 18.39 16.84
CA ASP A 352 1.10 18.05 17.49
C ASP A 352 -0.06 17.75 16.50
N THR A 353 0.22 17.31 15.27
CA THR A 353 -0.81 17.11 14.24
C THR A 353 -0.97 15.64 13.86
N ASN A 354 -2.03 15.33 13.09
CA ASN A 354 -2.33 13.97 12.61
C ASN A 354 -1.18 13.37 11.76
N ILE A 355 -0.25 12.69 12.42
CA ILE A 355 0.95 12.07 11.85
C ILE A 355 0.60 11.13 10.69
N TYR A 356 -0.48 10.36 10.79
CA TYR A 356 -0.89 9.44 9.72
C TYR A 356 -1.32 10.15 8.43
N MET A 357 -1.91 11.34 8.50
CA MET A 357 -2.34 12.10 7.32
C MET A 357 -1.13 12.70 6.60
N ILE A 358 -0.15 13.18 7.36
CA ILE A 358 1.14 13.63 6.81
C ILE A 358 1.84 12.46 6.12
N ASN A 359 1.99 11.34 6.83
CA ASN A 359 2.58 10.11 6.30
C ASN A 359 1.88 9.68 5.00
N TYR A 360 0.55 9.61 5.02
CA TYR A 360 -0.24 9.20 3.88
C TYR A 360 -0.01 10.09 2.65
N ARG A 361 0.00 11.42 2.82
CA ARG A 361 0.18 12.37 1.71
C ARG A 361 1.55 12.22 1.05
N PHE A 362 2.63 12.26 1.81
CA PHE A 362 3.99 12.18 1.24
C PHE A 362 4.30 10.80 0.66
N ARG A 363 3.80 9.74 1.29
CA ARG A 363 3.96 8.36 0.82
C ARG A 363 3.14 8.10 -0.45
N THR A 364 1.93 8.64 -0.53
CA THR A 364 1.11 8.53 -1.75
C THR A 364 1.72 9.34 -2.90
N ALA A 365 2.32 10.50 -2.62
CA ALA A 365 3.07 11.27 -3.60
C ALA A 365 4.25 10.47 -4.19
N GLY A 366 5.07 9.85 -3.32
CA GLY A 366 6.15 8.98 -3.75
C GLY A 366 5.65 7.82 -4.60
N GLY A 367 4.59 7.14 -4.17
CA GLY A 367 4.06 6.04 -4.94
C GLY A 367 3.44 6.46 -6.29
N PHE A 368 2.83 7.64 -6.37
CA PHE A 368 2.36 8.18 -7.66
C PHE A 368 3.51 8.50 -8.61
N LEU A 369 4.65 9.00 -8.12
CA LEU A 369 5.85 9.18 -8.94
C LEU A 369 6.32 7.85 -9.55
N THR A 370 6.37 6.78 -8.73
CA THR A 370 6.68 5.43 -9.22
C THR A 370 5.70 4.97 -10.30
N GLN A 371 4.40 5.22 -10.12
CA GLN A 371 3.38 4.84 -11.11
C GLN A 371 3.48 5.63 -12.41
N LEU A 372 3.80 6.93 -12.34
CA LEU A 372 4.03 7.73 -13.55
C LEU A 372 5.19 7.17 -14.36
N ILE A 373 6.30 6.86 -13.69
CA ILE A 373 7.47 6.29 -14.36
C ILE A 373 7.16 4.88 -14.90
N LEU A 374 6.40 4.09 -14.13
CA LEU A 374 5.97 2.76 -14.55
C LEU A 374 5.12 2.82 -15.82
N TRP A 375 3.97 3.50 -15.76
CA TRP A 375 3.03 3.53 -16.89
C TRP A 375 3.60 4.30 -18.07
N GLY A 376 4.31 5.41 -17.81
CA GLY A 376 5.01 6.17 -18.83
C GLY A 376 6.10 5.35 -19.53
N GLY A 377 6.95 4.67 -18.77
CA GLY A 377 8.01 3.82 -19.32
C GLY A 377 7.45 2.67 -20.16
N LEU A 378 6.44 1.97 -19.65
CA LEU A 378 5.79 0.87 -20.36
C LEU A 378 5.18 1.34 -21.69
N LEU A 379 4.48 2.49 -21.71
CA LEU A 379 3.94 3.06 -22.94
C LEU A 379 5.02 3.49 -23.92
N LEU A 380 6.09 4.11 -23.45
CA LEU A 380 7.19 4.59 -24.30
C LEU A 380 7.89 3.43 -25.01
N PHE A 381 8.10 2.31 -24.33
CA PHE A 381 8.90 1.20 -24.86
C PHE A 381 8.08 0.11 -25.58
N ASN A 382 6.77 0.03 -25.36
CA ASN A 382 5.95 -1.06 -25.90
C ASN A 382 4.66 -0.59 -26.61
N GLY A 383 4.40 0.73 -26.65
CA GLY A 383 3.21 1.29 -27.26
C GLY A 383 1.91 0.97 -26.52
N PRO A 384 0.74 1.28 -27.11
CA PRO A 384 -0.56 1.16 -26.44
C PRO A 384 -1.03 -0.28 -26.22
N HIS A 385 -0.59 -1.24 -27.03
CA HIS A 385 -0.94 -2.67 -26.92
C HIS A 385 -0.38 -3.36 -25.66
N ILE A 386 0.41 -2.67 -24.85
CA ILE A 386 1.03 -3.23 -23.64
C ILE A 386 0.02 -3.75 -22.61
N PHE A 387 -1.18 -3.15 -22.55
CA PHE A 387 -2.19 -3.55 -21.58
C PHE A 387 -2.86 -4.86 -21.95
N GLU A 388 -3.15 -5.07 -23.24
CA GLU A 388 -3.64 -6.36 -23.75
C GLU A 388 -2.63 -7.46 -23.48
N GLN A 389 -1.33 -7.18 -23.68
CA GLN A 389 -0.26 -8.14 -23.42
C GLN A 389 -0.14 -8.45 -21.92
N ILE A 390 0.05 -7.45 -21.05
CA ILE A 390 0.22 -7.61 -19.59
C ILE A 390 -0.95 -8.38 -18.95
N PHE A 391 -2.19 -8.15 -19.40
CA PHE A 391 -3.37 -8.84 -18.84
C PHE A 391 -3.68 -10.19 -19.53
N ASN A 392 -3.37 -10.39 -20.82
CA ASN A 392 -3.47 -11.72 -21.43
C ASN A 392 -2.40 -12.70 -20.90
N TYR A 393 -1.24 -12.22 -20.44
CA TYR A 393 -0.24 -13.05 -19.72
C TYR A 393 -0.77 -13.67 -18.42
N HIS A 394 -1.82 -13.12 -17.82
CA HIS A 394 -2.47 -13.71 -16.65
C HIS A 394 -3.23 -15.00 -16.98
N ILE A 395 -3.60 -15.22 -18.25
CA ILE A 395 -4.55 -16.26 -18.68
C ILE A 395 -3.86 -17.41 -19.43
N ASN A 396 -2.78 -17.19 -20.18
CA ASN A 396 -2.04 -18.27 -20.87
C ASN A 396 -0.53 -17.99 -21.00
N LYS A 397 0.25 -19.10 -21.12
CA LYS A 397 1.72 -19.26 -21.15
C LYS A 397 2.58 -18.00 -21.41
N SER A 398 3.73 -17.96 -20.74
CA SER A 398 4.82 -17.00 -20.93
C SER A 398 5.31 -16.96 -22.39
N VAL A 399 4.83 -15.98 -23.15
CA VAL A 399 5.27 -15.73 -24.54
C VAL A 399 5.57 -14.24 -24.71
N MET A 400 6.56 -13.68 -24.01
CA MET A 400 7.20 -12.45 -24.50
C MET A 400 8.54 -12.80 -25.15
N ASN A 401 8.58 -12.65 -26.47
CA ASN A 401 9.81 -12.54 -27.24
C ASN A 401 10.60 -11.24 -26.95
N SER A 402 10.16 -10.36 -26.03
CA SER A 402 10.97 -9.22 -25.60
C SER A 402 10.68 -8.78 -24.15
N SER A 403 11.36 -9.39 -23.18
CA SER A 403 11.44 -8.89 -21.79
C SER A 403 12.08 -7.49 -21.63
N GLN A 404 12.45 -6.84 -22.73
CA GLN A 404 13.22 -5.60 -22.79
C GLN A 404 12.45 -4.36 -22.28
N PRO A 405 11.18 -4.09 -22.66
CA PRO A 405 10.46 -2.90 -22.18
C PRO A 405 10.29 -2.88 -20.66
N LEU A 406 10.02 -4.04 -20.07
CA LEU A 406 9.93 -4.24 -18.63
C LEU A 406 11.27 -4.02 -17.93
N PHE A 407 12.35 -4.54 -18.51
CA PHE A 407 13.71 -4.34 -17.98
C PHE A 407 14.15 -2.87 -18.07
N LEU A 408 13.89 -2.19 -19.18
CA LEU A 408 14.19 -0.76 -19.33
C LEU A 408 13.40 0.10 -18.34
N THR A 409 12.11 -0.20 -18.17
CA THR A 409 11.27 0.48 -17.17
C THR A 409 11.79 0.23 -15.75
N GLN A 410 12.21 -1.00 -15.45
CA GLN A 410 12.85 -1.34 -14.17
C GLN A 410 14.11 -0.50 -13.94
N LEU A 411 14.96 -0.40 -14.95
CA LEU A 411 16.24 0.31 -14.86
C LEU A 411 16.03 1.80 -14.59
N ILE A 412 15.07 2.43 -15.28
CA ILE A 412 14.71 3.84 -15.02
C ILE A 412 14.18 4.02 -13.60
N LEU A 413 13.30 3.13 -13.14
CA LEU A 413 12.77 3.16 -11.77
C LEU A 413 13.88 3.02 -10.72
N VAL A 414 14.77 2.06 -10.91
CA VAL A 414 15.90 1.81 -10.00
C VAL A 414 16.82 3.02 -9.95
N LEU A 415 17.22 3.56 -11.10
CA LEU A 415 18.07 4.75 -11.17
C LEU A 415 17.41 5.97 -10.51
N PHE A 416 16.11 6.17 -10.74
CA PHE A 416 15.36 7.26 -10.14
C PHE A 416 15.32 7.16 -8.61
N ILE A 417 14.96 5.99 -8.07
CA ILE A 417 14.86 5.79 -6.61
C ILE A 417 16.24 5.87 -5.95
N ILE A 418 17.29 5.32 -6.57
CA ILE A 418 18.67 5.44 -6.07
C ILE A 418 19.10 6.90 -6.05
N SER A 419 18.91 7.65 -7.14
CA SER A 419 19.28 9.06 -7.23
C SER A 419 18.57 9.89 -6.16
N PHE A 420 17.27 9.65 -5.94
CA PHE A 420 16.48 10.32 -4.92
C PHE A 420 16.92 9.96 -3.49
N THR A 421 17.30 8.70 -3.26
CA THR A 421 17.82 8.23 -1.97
C THR A 421 19.17 8.86 -1.65
N ILE A 422 20.09 8.91 -2.63
CA ILE A 422 21.40 9.57 -2.49
C ILE A 422 21.26 11.08 -2.25
N TYR A 423 20.34 11.73 -2.96
CA TYR A 423 20.05 13.15 -2.73
C TYR A 423 19.58 13.40 -1.29
N THR A 424 18.69 12.55 -0.77
CA THR A 424 18.20 12.65 0.60
C THR A 424 19.31 12.39 1.63
N LEU A 425 20.22 11.46 1.36
CA LEU A 425 21.41 11.24 2.19
C LEU A 425 22.31 12.48 2.28
N LYS A 426 22.54 13.16 1.15
CA LYS A 426 23.32 14.41 1.13
C LYS A 426 22.64 15.51 1.95
N LEU A 427 21.33 15.69 1.79
CA LEU A 427 20.54 16.64 2.60
C LEU A 427 20.60 16.33 4.10
N ASN A 428 20.63 15.06 4.47
CA ASN A 428 20.70 14.66 5.87
C ASN A 428 22.06 14.99 6.51
N LYS A 429 23.16 14.92 5.75
CA LYS A 429 24.51 15.25 6.22
C LYS A 429 24.82 16.76 6.23
N GLY A 430 24.16 17.54 5.37
CA GLY A 430 24.45 18.97 5.17
C GLY A 430 23.93 19.93 6.24
N ASN A 431 22.90 19.55 7.01
CA ASN A 431 22.30 20.41 8.05
C ASN A 431 22.55 19.81 9.45
N LYS A 432 23.73 20.02 10.03
CA LYS A 432 24.02 19.67 11.43
C LYS A 432 23.60 20.76 12.45
N ASN A 433 23.00 21.88 12.00
CA ASN A 433 22.62 23.03 12.83
C ASN A 433 21.09 23.31 12.84
N GLU A 434 20.26 22.27 12.76
CA GLU A 434 18.84 22.28 13.13
C GLU A 434 18.60 21.05 14.00
#